data_AF-U4QT15-F1
#
_entry.id   AF-U4QT15-F1
#
_cell.length_a   1.000
_cell.length_b   1.000
_cell.length_c   1.000
_cell.angle_alpha   90.00
_cell.angle_beta   90.00
_cell.angle_gamma   90.00
#
_symmetry.space_group_name_H-M   'P 1'
#
loop_
_entity.id
_entity.type
_entity.pdbx_description
1 polymer ?
#
loop_
_entity_poly.entity_id
_entity_poly.type
_entity_poly.pdbx_seq_one_letter_code
_entity_poly.pdbx_strand_id
1 'polypeptide(L)'
;MWRWASSVPRLGPVDARAGVALLIFFFHMRLWTLGVAILGVVLFGVLERFGLTLPVAFRVFLRAIAGPVVWPENPMKPVYRFYREY
;
A
#
# COMPACT_ATOMS: atom_id res chain seq x y z
N MET A 1 -24.85 -10.34 3.62
CA MET A 1 -23.78 -11.02 2.85
C MET A 1 -22.98 -10.05 1.98
N TRP A 2 -23.56 -9.33 1.01
CA TRP A 2 -22.81 -8.41 0.12
C TRP A 2 -22.03 -7.28 0.83
N ARG A 3 -22.54 -6.74 1.94
CA ARG A 3 -21.87 -5.68 2.73
C ARG A 3 -20.48 -6.05 3.26
N TRP A 4 -20.21 -7.33 3.48
CA TRP A 4 -18.92 -7.79 4.02
C TRP A 4 -17.95 -8.30 2.95
N ALA A 5 -18.40 -8.40 1.69
CA ALA A 5 -17.58 -8.89 0.59
C ALA A 5 -16.37 -7.98 0.27
N SER A 6 -16.44 -6.70 0.66
CA SER A 6 -15.36 -5.73 0.50
C SER A 6 -14.41 -5.64 1.70
N SER A 7 -14.68 -6.41 2.76
CA SER A 7 -13.84 -6.38 3.97
C SER A 7 -12.47 -7.00 3.68
N VAL A 8 -11.42 -6.42 4.27
CA VAL A 8 -10.06 -6.96 4.13
C VAL A 8 -9.99 -8.32 4.83
N PRO A 9 -9.55 -9.39 4.14
CA PRO A 9 -9.36 -10.70 4.77
C PRO A 9 -8.21 -10.63 5.80
N ARG A 10 -8.40 -11.24 6.97
CA ARG A 10 -7.44 -11.21 8.08
C ARG A 10 -7.04 -12.63 8.50
N LEU A 11 -5.76 -12.80 8.84
CA LEU A 11 -5.21 -13.99 9.49
C LEU A 11 -4.88 -13.63 10.94
N GLY A 12 -5.89 -13.68 11.82
CA GLY A 12 -5.76 -13.22 13.19
C GLY A 12 -5.49 -11.70 13.24
N PRO A 13 -4.35 -11.24 13.82
CA PRO A 13 -4.04 -9.83 13.94
C PRO A 13 -3.43 -9.19 12.67
N VAL A 14 -3.12 -9.97 11.64
CA VAL A 14 -2.40 -9.51 10.44
C VAL A 14 -3.28 -9.61 9.19
N ASP A 15 -3.16 -8.66 8.26
CA ASP A 15 -3.72 -8.76 6.90
C ASP A 15 -3.35 -10.09 6.22
N ALA A 16 -4.35 -10.82 5.71
CA ALA A 16 -4.13 -12.10 5.04
C ALA A 16 -3.24 -12.01 3.81
N ARG A 17 -3.16 -10.84 3.17
CA ARG A 17 -2.29 -10.60 2.00
C ARG A 17 -0.81 -10.67 2.35
N ALA A 18 -0.45 -10.40 3.61
CA ALA A 18 0.91 -10.62 4.13
C ALA A 18 1.33 -12.10 4.07
N GLY A 19 0.35 -13.01 4.06
CA GLY A 19 0.56 -14.45 3.94
C GLY A 19 1.35 -14.85 2.69
N VAL A 20 1.28 -14.07 1.60
CA VAL A 20 2.07 -14.33 0.39
C VAL A 20 3.58 -14.30 0.68
N ALA A 21 4.04 -13.35 1.51
CA ALA A 21 5.45 -13.25 1.87
C ALA A 21 5.90 -14.42 2.77
N LEU A 22 5.02 -14.86 3.68
CA LEU A 22 5.24 -16.06 4.49
C LEU A 22 5.30 -17.33 3.64
N LEU A 23 4.44 -17.45 2.63
CA LEU A 23 4.47 -18.58 1.70
C LEU A 23 5.81 -18.70 0.97
N ILE A 24 6.42 -17.57 0.55
CA ILE A 24 7.75 -17.57 -0.07
C ILE A 24 8.80 -18.21 0.86
N PHE A 25 8.77 -17.89 2.15
CA PHE A 25 9.65 -18.52 3.15
C PHE A 25 9.37 -20.01 3.33
N PHE A 26 8.10 -20.41 3.41
CA PHE A 26 7.73 -21.82 3.58
C PHE A 26 8.10 -22.68 2.36
N PHE A 27 8.00 -22.14 1.14
CA PHE A 27 8.43 -22.85 -0.08
C PHE A 27 9.95 -22.89 -0.23
N HIS A 28 10.68 -21.91 0.30
CA HIS A 28 12.13 -21.85 0.20
C HIS A 28 12.74 -21.37 1.51
N MET A 29 12.97 -22.29 2.45
CA MET A 29 13.40 -21.97 3.81
C MET A 29 14.88 -21.58 3.86
N ARG A 30 15.19 -20.29 3.74
CA ARG A 30 16.53 -19.69 3.82
C ARG A 30 16.47 -18.41 4.67
N LEU A 31 17.60 -17.96 5.18
CA LEU A 31 17.67 -16.72 5.98
C LEU A 31 17.20 -15.49 5.19
N TRP A 32 17.49 -15.43 3.89
CA TRP A 32 17.07 -14.30 3.07
C TRP A 32 15.55 -14.30 2.82
N THR A 33 14.92 -15.46 2.63
CA THR A 33 13.46 -15.55 2.48
C THR A 33 12.73 -15.30 3.79
N LEU A 34 13.34 -15.63 4.93
CA LEU A 34 12.85 -15.17 6.24
C LEU A 34 12.85 -13.64 6.30
N GLY A 35 13.92 -13.00 5.82
CA GLY A 35 13.97 -11.53 5.67
C GLY A 35 12.86 -10.99 4.78
N VAL A 36 12.58 -11.63 3.64
CA VAL A 36 11.45 -11.27 2.76
C VAL A 36 10.10 -11.44 3.46
N ALA A 37 9.90 -12.52 4.21
CA ALA A 37 8.68 -12.76 4.96
C ALA A 37 8.44 -11.67 6.02
N ILE A 38 9.48 -11.33 6.80
CA ILE A 38 9.42 -10.25 7.80
C ILE A 38 9.10 -8.92 7.12
N LEU A 39 9.81 -8.57 6.04
CA LEU A 39 9.58 -7.33 5.31
C LEU A 39 8.15 -7.26 4.77
N GLY A 40 7.63 -8.35 4.21
CA GLY A 40 6.26 -8.41 3.73
C GLY A 40 5.24 -8.22 4.83
N VAL A 41 5.40 -8.90 5.98
CA VAL A 41 4.50 -8.74 7.14
C VAL A 41 4.52 -7.30 7.65
N VAL A 42 5.70 -6.69 7.79
CA VAL A 42 5.82 -5.28 8.21
C VAL A 42 5.18 -4.35 7.20
N LEU A 43 5.44 -4.54 5.91
CA LEU A 43 4.88 -3.71 4.84
C LEU A 43 3.34 -3.73 4.88
N PHE A 44 2.73 -4.92 4.87
CA PHE A 44 1.28 -5.05 4.91
C PHE A 44 0.69 -4.56 6.23
N GLY A 45 1.37 -4.76 7.36
CA GLY A 45 0.94 -4.21 8.65
C GLY A 45 0.93 -2.66 8.66
N VAL A 46 1.93 -2.03 8.04
CA VAL A 46 1.95 -0.57 7.87
C VAL A 46 0.81 -0.11 6.96
N LEU A 47 0.59 -0.79 5.83
CA LEU A 47 -0.51 -0.46 4.92
C LEU A 47 -1.88 -0.60 5.58
N GLU A 48 -2.08 -1.66 6.36
CA GLU A 48 -3.31 -1.89 7.13
C GLU A 48 -3.55 -0.77 8.14
N ARG A 49 -2.49 -0.31 8.84
CA ARG A 49 -2.58 0.81 9.78
C ARG A 49 -3.04 2.12 9.14
N PHE A 50 -2.70 2.34 7.87
CA PHE A 50 -3.15 3.51 7.10
C PHE A 50 -4.45 3.26 6.32
N GLY A 51 -5.03 2.06 6.37
CA GLY A 51 -6.20 1.69 5.57
C GLY A 51 -5.94 1.69 4.06
N LEU A 52 -4.68 1.54 3.64
CA LEU A 52 -4.27 1.59 2.24
C LEU A 52 -4.29 0.21 1.61
N THR A 53 -4.74 0.13 0.36
CA THR A 53 -4.55 -1.06 -0.47
C THR A 53 -3.21 -0.97 -1.21
N LEU A 54 -2.63 -2.10 -1.59
CA LEU A 54 -1.35 -2.14 -2.33
C LEU A 54 -1.34 -1.22 -3.57
N PRO A 55 -2.38 -1.21 -4.44
CA PRO A 55 -2.40 -0.32 -5.60
C PRO A 55 -2.50 1.16 -5.21
N VAL A 56 -3.23 1.51 -4.13
CA VAL A 56 -3.32 2.89 -3.65
C VAL A 56 -1.97 3.34 -3.09
N ALA A 57 -1.33 2.50 -2.27
CA ALA A 57 -0.02 2.78 -1.71
C ALA A 57 1.03 3.00 -2.81
N PHE A 58 0.99 2.19 -3.86
CA PHE A 58 1.86 2.37 -5.02
C PHE A 58 1.61 3.71 -5.74
N ARG A 59 0.35 4.11 -5.91
CA ARG A 59 0.01 5.44 -6.47
C ARG A 59 0.51 6.59 -5.60
N VAL A 60 0.35 6.48 -4.28
CA VAL A 60 0.85 7.48 -3.32
C VAL A 60 2.37 7.57 -3.40
N PHE A 61 3.06 6.43 -3.46
CA PHE A 61 4.51 6.38 -3.61
C PHE A 61 4.98 7.01 -4.93
N LEU A 62 4.37 6.64 -6.06
CA LEU A 62 4.67 7.26 -7.35
C LEU A 62 4.39 8.76 -7.33
N ARG A 63 3.30 9.19 -6.70
CA ARG A 63 2.96 10.61 -6.55
C ARG A 63 3.99 11.36 -5.72
N ALA A 64 4.52 10.74 -4.67
CA ALA A 64 5.57 11.34 -3.84
C ALA A 64 6.86 11.55 -4.65
N ILE A 65 7.16 10.69 -5.62
CA ILE A 65 8.35 10.79 -6.47
C ILE A 65 8.15 11.75 -7.65
N ALA A 66 6.96 11.77 -8.26
CA ALA A 66 6.68 12.50 -9.50
C ALA A 66 6.68 14.04 -9.36
N GLY A 67 6.74 14.58 -8.14
CA GLY A 67 6.73 16.02 -7.90
C GLY A 67 5.36 16.68 -8.07
N PRO A 68 5.29 18.02 -8.00
CA PRO A 68 4.03 18.76 -8.13
C PRO A 68 3.45 18.64 -9.54
N VAL A 69 2.11 18.52 -9.64
CA VAL A 69 1.44 18.68 -10.93
C VAL A 69 1.45 20.15 -11.29
N VAL A 70 1.98 20.42 -12.46
CA VAL A 70 2.04 21.73 -13.08
C VAL A 70 1.11 21.68 -14.29
N TRP A 71 0.06 22.50 -14.29
CA TRP A 71 -0.81 22.64 -15.44
C TRP A 71 -0.16 23.54 -16.49
N PRO A 72 -0.28 23.23 -17.80
CA PRO A 72 0.32 24.04 -18.86
C PRO A 72 -0.23 25.47 -18.89
N GLU A 73 -1.46 25.67 -18.43
CA GLU A 73 -2.12 26.99 -18.34
C GLU A 73 -1.63 27.87 -17.17
N ASN A 74 -1.01 27.29 -16.12
CA ASN A 74 -0.50 28.07 -14.99
C ASN A 74 0.75 27.46 -14.33
N PRO A 75 1.92 27.55 -14.98
CA PRO A 75 3.10 26.80 -14.59
C PRO A 75 3.74 27.23 -13.25
N MET A 76 3.40 28.42 -12.74
CA MET A 76 4.03 28.98 -11.54
C MET A 76 3.30 28.64 -10.22
N LYS A 77 2.17 27.94 -10.27
CA LYS A 77 1.43 27.55 -9.06
C LYS A 77 1.47 26.04 -8.88
N PRO A 78 2.37 25.50 -8.03
CA PRO A 78 2.27 24.09 -7.62
C PRO A 78 0.92 23.86 -6.95
N VAL A 79 0.11 22.96 -7.51
CA VAL A 79 -1.22 22.67 -6.98
C VAL A 79 -1.08 21.77 -5.76
N TYR A 80 -1.01 22.39 -4.57
CA TYR A 80 -1.10 21.66 -3.30
C TYR A 80 -2.56 21.37 -2.89
N ARG A 81 -3.56 21.93 -3.59
CA ARG A 81 -4.94 22.00 -3.11
C ARG A 81 -5.92 21.31 -4.07
N PHE A 82 -6.28 20.07 -3.75
CA PHE A 82 -7.42 19.33 -4.32
C PHE A 82 -8.71 19.56 -3.52
N TYR A 83 -9.00 20.80 -3.09
CA TYR A 83 -10.34 21.12 -2.58
C TYR A 83 -11.15 21.72 -3.71
N ARG A 84 -12.15 20.97 -4.17
CA ARG A 84 -13.27 21.44 -4.97
C ARG A 84 -13.98 22.50 -4.13
N GLU A 85 -13.76 23.77 -4.45
CA GLU A 85 -14.67 24.84 -4.03
C GLU A 85 -15.99 24.58 -4.77
N TYR A 86 -17.01 24.24 -3.99
CA TYR A 86 -18.40 24.22 -4.43
C TYR A 86 -18.94 25.64 -4.41
#